data_AF-A0A1G8IAG7-F1
#
_entry.id   AF-A0A1G8IAG7-F1
#
_cell.length_a   1.000
_cell.length_b   1.000
_cell.length_c   1.000
_cell.angle_alpha   90.00
_cell.angle_beta   90.00
_cell.angle_gamma   90.00
#
_symmetry.space_group_name_H-M   'P 1'
#
loop_
_entity.id
_entity.type
_entity.pdbx_description
1 polymer ?
#
loop_
_entity_poly.entity_id
_entity_poly.type
_entity_poly.pdbx_seq_one_letter_code
_entity_poly.pdbx_strand_id
1 'polypeptide(L)' 'MIETAFLALGLVLIVEGLAYALAPSLVEQMLEMLRMLPEATRRNVGLLAMALGVVLVWMAKALGA' A
#
# COMPACT_ATOMS: atom_id res chain seq x y z
N MET A 1 1.48 -16.37 -15.86
CA MET A 1 0.95 -16.21 -14.49
C MET A 1 2.02 -15.95 -13.43
N ILE A 2 3.25 -16.45 -13.58
CA ILE A 2 4.32 -16.23 -12.58
C ILE A 2 5.01 -14.88 -12.80
N GLU A 3 5.16 -14.47 -14.06
CA GLU A 3 5.73 -13.21 -14.50
C GLU A 3 4.97 -12.00 -13.96
N THR A 4 3.64 -12.06 -13.94
CA THR A 4 2.78 -11.02 -13.38
C THR A 4 2.93 -10.90 -11.86
N ALA A 5 3.18 -12.02 -11.17
CA ALA A 5 3.44 -12.03 -9.73
C ALA A 5 4.80 -11.38 -9.40
N PHE A 6 5.85 -11.71 -10.16
CA PHE A 6 7.16 -11.06 -10.02
C PHE A 6 7.09 -9.57 -10.34
N LEU A 7 6.33 -9.17 -11.38
CA LEU A 7 6.12 -7.76 -11.71
C LEU A 7 5.42 -7.02 -10.58
N ALA A 8 4.30 -7.56 -10.07
CA ALA A 8 3.56 -6.94 -8.98
C ALA A 8 4.42 -6.78 -7.72
N LEU A 9 5.14 -7.84 -7.32
CA LEU A 9 6.06 -7.81 -6.18
C LEU A 9 7.20 -6.80 -6.39
N GLY A 10 7.81 -6.78 -7.58
CA GLY A 10 8.88 -5.83 -7.91
C GLY A 10 8.40 -4.38 -7.82
N LEU A 11 7.21 -4.07 -8.35
CA LEU A 11 6.61 -2.74 -8.26
C LEU A 11 6.33 -2.33 -6.80
N VAL A 12 5.79 -3.23 -5.97
CA VAL A 12 5.59 -2.95 -4.53
C VAL A 12 6.92 -2.64 -3.85
N LEU A 13 7.97 -3.44 -4.09
CA LEU A 13 9.29 -3.21 -3.50
C LEU A 13 9.92 -1.89 -3.94
N ILE A 14 9.76 -1.51 -5.21
CA ILE A 14 10.26 -0.22 -5.71
C ILE A 14 9.52 0.92 -5.02
N VAL A 15 8.19 0.90 -5.00
CA VAL A 15 7.39 2.00 -4.41
C VAL A 15 7.64 2.14 -2.91
N GLU A 16 7.61 1.03 -2.17
CA GLU A 16 7.92 1.02 -0.73
C GLU A 16 9.37 1.46 -0.49
N GLY A 17 10.34 0.89 -1.22
CA GLY A 17 11.75 1.24 -1.11
C GLY A 17 12.05 2.72 -1.37
N LEU A 18 11.34 3.33 -2.32
CA LEU A 18 11.45 4.77 -2.58
C LEU A 18 10.99 5.62 -1.40
N ALA A 19 9.90 5.22 -0.71
CA ALA A 19 9.46 5.93 0.49
C ALA A 19 10.54 5.92 1.57
N TYR A 20 11.18 4.76 1.81
CA TYR A 20 12.30 4.64 2.75
C TYR A 20 13.55 5.41 2.31
N ALA A 21 13.89 5.39 1.02
CA ALA A 21 15.13 6.00 0.51
C ALA A 21 15.04 7.53 0.39
N LEU A 22 13.90 8.06 -0.04
CA LEU A 22 13.71 9.49 -0.31
C LEU A 22 13.19 10.27 0.89
N ALA A 23 12.35 9.65 1.74
CA ALA A 23 11.69 10.34 2.83
C ALA A 23 11.55 9.46 4.10
N PRO A 24 12.67 9.00 4.69
CA PRO A 24 12.63 8.12 5.86
C PRO A 24 11.91 8.75 7.07
N SER A 25 12.04 10.08 7.25
CA SER A 25 11.37 10.79 8.35
C SER A 25 9.85 10.83 8.23
N LEU A 26 9.30 10.79 7.01
CA LEU A 26 7.85 10.68 6.81
C LEU A 26 7.35 9.32 7.27
N VAL A 27 8.10 8.25 6.99
CA VAL A 27 7.74 6.90 7.42
C VAL A 27 7.71 6.80 8.95
N GLU A 28 8.72 7.34 9.63
CA GLU A 28 8.76 7.38 11.10
C GLU A 28 7.55 8.12 11.69
N GLN A 29 7.24 9.31 11.18
CA GLN A 29 6.07 10.10 11.61
C GLN A 29 4.75 9.34 11.35
N MET A 30 4.63 8.65 10.22
CA MET A 30 3.45 7.83 9.91
C MET A 30 3.29 6.69 10.92
N LEU A 31 4.39 6.03 11.28
CA LEU A 31 4.39 4.94 12.27
C LEU A 31 4.04 5.45 13.67
N GLU A 32 4.53 6.61 14.07
CA GLU A 32 4.13 7.25 15.34
C GLU A 32 2.64 7.59 15.36
N MET A 33 2.13 8.17 14.27
CA MET A 33 0.70 8.45 14.14
C MET A 33 -0.14 7.18 14.21
N LEU A 34 0.26 6.12 13.51
CA LEU A 34 -0.41 4.82 13.58
C LEU A 34 -0.38 4.25 15.00
N ARG A 35 0.73 4.39 15.73
CA ARG A 35 0.85 3.95 17.13
C ARG A 35 -0.06 4.71 18.10
N MET A 36 -0.48 5.93 17.77
CA MET A 36 -1.44 6.68 18.60
C MET A 36 -2.90 6.25 18.37
N LEU A 37 -3.21 5.60 17.25
CA LEU A 37 -4.58 5.16 16.94
C LEU A 37 -4.99 3.95 17.80
N PRO A 38 -6.26 3.85 18.24
CA PRO A 38 -6.82 2.62 18.80
C PRO A 38 -6.76 1.46 17.80
N GLU A 39 -6.65 0.23 18.29
CA GLU A 39 -6.53 -0.97 17.44
C GLU A 39 -7.68 -1.11 16.42
N ALA A 40 -8.91 -0.85 16.86
CA ALA A 40 -10.09 -0.89 15.98
C ALA A 40 -9.96 0.11 14.81
N THR A 41 -9.43 1.30 15.06
CA THR A 41 -9.22 2.32 14.04
C THR A 41 -8.11 1.91 13.07
N ARG A 42 -6.99 1.36 13.58
CA ARG A 42 -5.90 0.84 12.72
C ARG A 42 -6.41 -0.25 11.78
N ARG A 43 -7.23 -1.17 12.30
CA ARG A 43 -7.87 -2.22 11.49
C ARG A 43 -8.76 -1.62 10.41
N ASN A 44 -9.58 -0.63 10.75
CA ASN A 44 -10.46 0.03 9.76
C ASN A 44 -9.67 0.75 8.67
N VAL A 45 -8.55 1.40 9.00
CA VAL A 45 -7.65 2.01 8.00
C VAL A 45 -7.10 0.94 7.05
N GLY A 46 -6.63 -0.20 7.57
CA GLY A 46 -6.16 -1.31 6.75
C GLY A 46 -7.26 -1.90 5.85
N LEU A 47 -8.47 -2.06 6.38
CA LEU A 47 -9.63 -2.53 5.60
C LEU A 47 -10.01 -1.56 4.48
N LEU A 48 -10.00 -0.25 4.75
CA LEU A 48 -10.24 0.78 3.75
C LEU A 48 -9.16 0.78 2.66
N ALA A 49 -7.88 0.67 3.04
CA ALA A 49 -6.78 0.57 2.10
C ALA A 49 -6.90 -0.67 1.20
N MET A 50 -7.24 -1.83 1.76
CA MET A 50 -7.52 -3.04 0.98
C MET A 50 -8.70 -2.84 0.02
N ALA A 51 -9.82 -2.29 0.50
CA ALA A 51 -11.01 -2.08 -0.31
C ALA A 51 -10.72 -1.14 -1.50
N LEU A 52 -10.00 -0.05 -1.25
CA LEU A 52 -9.53 0.86 -2.29
C LEU A 52 -8.61 0.16 -3.29
N GLY A 53 -7.67 -0.66 -2.83
CA GLY A 53 -6.80 -1.46 -3.69
C GLY A 53 -7.59 -2.38 -4.63
N VAL A 54 -8.61 -3.08 -4.11
CA VAL A 54 -9.50 -3.92 -4.92
C VAL A 54 -10.24 -3.10 -5.97
N VAL A 55 -10.79 -1.94 -5.59
CA VAL A 55 -11.48 -1.04 -6.53
C VAL A 55 -10.54 -0.56 -7.63
N LEU A 56 -9.31 -0.16 -7.30
CA LEU A 56 -8.32 0.28 -8.29
C LEU A 56 -7.94 -0.83 -9.26
N VAL A 57 -7.69 -2.06 -8.77
CA VAL A 57 -7.40 -3.21 -9.63
C VAL A 57 -8.59 -3.53 -10.53
N TRP A 58 -9.81 -3.46 -10.00
CA TRP A 58 -11.02 -3.67 -10.78
C TRP A 58 -11.20 -2.61 -11.88
N MET A 59 -10.95 -1.34 -11.57
CA MET A 59 -10.97 -0.25 -12.55
C MET A 59 -9.89 -0.42 -13.62
N ALA A 60 -8.66 -0.77 -13.24
CA ALA A 60 -7.58 -1.02 -14.19
C ALA A 60 -7.97 -2.14 -15.17
N LYS A 61 -8.52 -3.25 -14.65
CA LYS A 61 -9.03 -4.35 -15.48
C LYS A 61 -10.18 -3.91 -16.39
N ALA A 62 -11.10 -3.09 -15.88
CA ALA A 62 -12.22 -2.55 -16.67
C ALA A 62 -11.74 -1.62 -17.80
N LEU A 63 -10.59 -0.96 -17.62
CA LEU A 63 -9.94 -0.11 -18.61
C LEU A 63 -9.02 -0.87 -19.59
N GLY A 64 -8.91 -2.20 -19.46
CA GLY A 64 -8.17 -3.05 -20.40
C GLY A 64 -6.77 -3.48 -19.96
N ALA A 65 -6.42 -3.32 -18.67
CA ALA A 65 -5.22 -3.93 -18.08
C ALA A 65 -5.33 -5.46 -17.94
#